data_AF-A0A6J7FKW0-F1
#
_entry.id   AF-A0A6J7FKW0-F1
#
_cell.length_a   1.000
_cell.length_b   1.000
_cell.length_c   1.000
_cell.angle_alpha   90.00
_cell.angle_beta   90.00
_cell.angle_gamma   90.00
#
_symmetry.space_group_name_H-M   'P 1'
#
loop_
_entity.id
_entity.type
_entity.pdbx_description
1 polymer ?
#
loop_
_entity_poly.entity_id
_entity_poly.type
_entity_poly.pdbx_seq_one_letter_code
_entity_poly.pdbx_strand_id
1 'polypeptide(L)'
;MVLPKVGLSPGGFANLIAASMAGAVIGKFTNLWRAFFGALLLGVVQEVLVLYLPSDGLLGTALRPSLPFLFMVGAVLIYSRNKDVRADTQKVEVASVNNAYEVSLSHYLNIMRNPKGHWDRWVGYVVLVLVLVGIPVIFNDYWTGLIAVGFAYTVVFLSYRLVTGEAGIISLAQISFAGLGVIAAAYVVNNDTVFGTKGTVPILLAMLIGGVVAGVIGALVGMICLPLGPLYAAIVTFAFALLVDQAVYTRDEFSNYGSGLPFGRPTLFGMDFDTPKKYYWFAAVVMFIIMFILWSLRRSTTGLVFATIRASRVRAATLGFDIFIARLGVFALGAAVAGIGGTMVASFQLVAFPNGFIMVIGLVWFALAVAQGTSSMGGLAAGGMTLLLMPAIFSEFLPERLADLPVLLFGLVAINMVTDPIGINPNLRAIFRTLAIKISGGSVHEPAPSDDDNSKSNVPAGV
;
A
#
# COMPACT_ATOMS: atom_id res chain seq x y z
N MET A 1 -16.61 -19.96 36.20
CA MET A 1 -16.52 -20.41 34.79
C MET A 1 -16.61 -19.19 33.88
N VAL A 2 -15.47 -18.54 33.60
CA VAL A 2 -15.40 -17.50 32.56
C VAL A 2 -14.92 -18.21 31.29
N LEU A 3 -15.82 -18.94 30.65
CA LEU A 3 -15.58 -19.37 29.27
C LEU A 3 -15.71 -18.11 28.40
N PRO A 4 -14.71 -17.75 27.59
CA PRO A 4 -14.91 -16.74 26.57
C PRO A 4 -16.00 -17.25 25.61
N LYS A 5 -17.12 -16.52 25.54
CA LYS A 5 -18.21 -16.79 24.57
C LYS A 5 -17.82 -16.53 23.11
N VAL A 6 -16.59 -16.06 22.88
CA VAL A 6 -16.05 -15.83 21.54
C VAL A 6 -15.42 -17.14 21.10
N GLY A 7 -16.10 -17.89 20.22
CA GLY A 7 -15.51 -19.07 19.59
C GLY A 7 -14.20 -18.71 18.88
N LEU A 8 -13.29 -19.68 18.78
CA LEU A 8 -12.05 -19.61 18.00
C LEU A 8 -12.40 -19.44 16.51
N SER A 9 -12.75 -18.23 16.11
CA SER A 9 -12.98 -17.82 14.73
C SER A 9 -12.00 -16.70 14.39
N PRO A 10 -11.46 -16.66 13.15
CA PRO A 10 -10.57 -15.58 12.72
C PRO A 10 -11.15 -14.17 12.97
N GLY A 11 -12.47 -14.00 12.81
CA GLY A 11 -13.16 -12.74 13.10
C GLY A 11 -13.22 -12.39 14.59
N GLY A 12 -13.36 -13.38 15.48
CA GLY A 12 -13.33 -13.17 16.93
C GLY A 12 -11.96 -12.67 17.42
N PHE A 13 -10.87 -13.19 16.87
CA PHE A 13 -9.52 -12.73 17.20
C PHE A 13 -9.24 -11.31 16.74
N ALA A 14 -9.68 -10.93 15.53
CA ALA A 14 -9.51 -9.57 15.03
C ALA A 14 -10.20 -8.54 15.95
N ASN A 15 -11.39 -8.86 16.47
CA ASN A 15 -12.11 -8.00 17.42
C ASN A 15 -11.40 -7.89 18.79
N LEU A 16 -10.76 -8.96 19.27
CA LEU A 16 -9.97 -8.93 20.51
C LEU A 16 -8.67 -8.12 20.34
N ILE A 17 -8.00 -8.26 19.21
CA ILE A 17 -6.81 -7.45 18.87
C ILE A 17 -7.19 -5.97 18.79
N ALA A 18 -8.32 -5.66 18.16
CA ALA A 18 -8.82 -4.30 18.06
C ALA A 18 -9.12 -3.66 19.42
N ALA A 19 -9.86 -4.36 20.29
CA ALA A 19 -10.19 -3.87 21.61
C ALA A 19 -8.94 -3.66 22.48
N SER A 20 -7.97 -4.57 22.41
CA SER A 20 -6.69 -4.42 23.13
C SER A 20 -5.84 -3.27 22.59
N MET A 21 -5.77 -3.08 21.26
CA MET A 21 -5.09 -1.93 20.66
C MET A 21 -5.78 -0.60 21.01
N ALA A 22 -7.11 -0.56 21.02
CA ALA A 22 -7.84 0.65 21.40
C ALA A 22 -7.53 1.08 22.84
N GLY A 23 -7.47 0.13 23.77
CA GLY A 23 -7.00 0.38 25.14
C GLY A 23 -5.55 0.87 25.19
N ALA A 24 -4.65 0.22 24.44
CA ALA A 24 -3.23 0.61 24.38
C ALA A 24 -3.02 2.03 23.85
N VAL A 25 -3.82 2.44 22.86
CA VAL A 25 -3.82 3.79 22.28
C VAL A 25 -4.27 4.84 23.30
N ILE A 26 -5.31 4.55 24.09
CA ILE A 26 -5.74 5.42 25.20
C ILE A 26 -4.59 5.59 26.23
N GLY A 27 -3.84 4.51 26.47
CA GLY A 27 -2.64 4.52 27.32
C GLY A 27 -1.39 5.18 26.72
N LYS A 28 -1.48 5.70 25.50
CA LYS A 28 -0.35 6.27 24.71
C LYS A 28 0.87 5.34 24.56
N PHE A 29 0.72 4.04 24.79
CA PHE A 29 1.83 3.09 24.88
C PHE A 29 2.92 3.42 25.94
N THR A 30 2.71 4.42 26.80
CA THR A 30 3.68 4.83 27.82
C THR A 30 3.25 4.50 29.24
N ASN A 31 1.94 4.33 29.47
CA ASN A 31 1.41 4.10 30.81
C ASN A 31 0.44 2.92 30.83
N LEU A 32 0.90 1.80 31.42
CA LEU A 32 0.13 0.56 31.53
C LEU A 32 -1.20 0.76 32.26
N TRP A 33 -1.22 1.59 33.30
CA TRP A 33 -2.45 1.86 34.06
C TRP A 33 -3.51 2.58 33.24
N ARG A 34 -3.10 3.56 32.42
CA ARG A 34 -4.04 4.26 31.52
C ARG A 34 -4.56 3.35 30.42
N ALA A 35 -3.72 2.43 29.92
CA ALA A 35 -4.16 1.44 28.96
C ALA A 35 -5.18 0.47 29.56
N PHE A 36 -4.94 0.00 30.79
CA PHE A 36 -5.84 -0.90 31.51
C PHE A 36 -7.22 -0.28 31.75
N PHE A 37 -7.27 0.93 32.33
CA PHE A 37 -8.54 1.61 32.56
C PHE A 37 -9.24 2.01 31.26
N GLY A 38 -8.47 2.38 30.22
CA GLY A 38 -9.00 2.64 28.88
C GLY A 38 -9.68 1.41 28.28
N ALA A 39 -9.02 0.25 28.33
CA ALA A 39 -9.58 -1.02 27.85
C ALA A 39 -10.82 -1.45 28.64
N LEU A 40 -10.80 -1.28 29.97
CA LEU A 40 -11.93 -1.64 30.85
C LEU A 40 -13.15 -0.76 30.55
N LEU A 41 -12.95 0.56 30.45
CA LEU A 41 -14.01 1.49 30.09
C LEU A 41 -14.59 1.16 28.71
N LEU A 42 -13.73 0.86 27.73
CA LEU A 42 -14.15 0.49 26.39
C LEU A 42 -14.97 -0.81 26.40
N GLY A 43 -14.55 -1.83 27.17
CA GLY A 43 -15.31 -3.07 27.33
C GLY A 43 -16.69 -2.85 27.97
N VAL A 44 -16.77 -2.03 29.02
CA VAL A 44 -18.05 -1.68 29.66
C VAL A 44 -18.96 -0.93 28.69
N VAL A 45 -18.42 0.07 27.98
CA VAL A 45 -19.18 0.85 27.02
C VAL A 45 -19.66 -0.01 25.86
N GLN A 46 -18.84 -0.95 25.38
CA GLN A 46 -19.23 -1.90 24.35
C GLN A 46 -20.40 -2.78 24.80
N GLU A 47 -20.35 -3.37 26.00
CA GLU A 47 -21.44 -4.20 26.54
C GLU A 47 -22.73 -3.40 26.77
N VAL A 48 -22.61 -2.17 27.28
CA VAL A 48 -23.77 -1.28 27.45
C VAL A 48 -24.37 -0.90 26.09
N LEU A 49 -23.55 -0.56 25.09
CA LEU A 49 -24.03 -0.24 23.75
C LEU A 49 -24.73 -1.45 23.09
N VAL A 50 -24.21 -2.66 23.27
CA VAL A 50 -24.84 -3.90 22.78
C VAL A 50 -26.25 -4.07 23.35
N LEU A 51 -26.46 -3.69 24.61
CA LEU A 51 -27.74 -3.74 25.32
C LEU A 51 -28.77 -2.73 24.79
N TYR A 52 -28.33 -1.57 24.32
CA TYR A 52 -29.21 -0.51 23.80
C TYR A 52 -29.38 -0.53 22.26
N LEU A 53 -28.53 -1.25 21.53
CA LEU A 53 -28.62 -1.40 20.07
C LEU A 53 -29.58 -2.55 19.70
N PRO A 54 -30.68 -2.29 18.96
CA PRO A 54 -31.59 -3.33 18.48
C PRO A 54 -30.85 -4.41 17.71
N SER A 55 -31.24 -5.68 17.90
CA SER A 55 -30.72 -6.83 17.15
C SER A 55 -31.09 -6.79 15.67
N ASP A 56 -32.11 -6.00 15.31
CA ASP A 56 -32.68 -5.95 13.97
C ASP A 56 -32.44 -4.58 13.32
N GLY A 57 -31.89 -4.59 12.10
CA GLY A 57 -31.70 -3.42 11.25
C GLY A 57 -30.24 -3.04 10.92
N LEU A 58 -30.09 -2.09 9.99
CA LEU A 58 -28.82 -1.59 9.42
C LEU A 58 -27.80 -1.11 10.48
N LEU A 59 -28.23 -0.74 11.69
CA LEU A 59 -27.34 -0.27 12.75
C LEU A 59 -26.92 -1.39 13.72
N GLY A 60 -27.67 -2.48 13.84
CA GLY A 60 -27.35 -3.56 14.78
C GLY A 60 -26.24 -4.50 14.29
N THR A 61 -26.33 -4.94 13.03
CA THR A 61 -25.44 -5.98 12.45
C THR A 61 -24.02 -5.51 12.18
N ALA A 62 -23.82 -4.24 11.82
CA ALA A 62 -22.48 -3.73 11.49
C ALA A 62 -21.87 -2.80 12.53
N LEU A 63 -22.70 -2.08 13.30
CA LEU A 63 -22.16 -1.10 14.24
C LEU A 63 -21.54 -1.82 15.44
N ARG A 64 -22.18 -2.91 15.91
CA ARG A 64 -21.75 -3.70 17.08
C ARG A 64 -20.31 -4.26 16.97
N PRO A 65 -19.89 -4.95 15.89
CA PRO A 65 -18.49 -5.38 15.75
C PRO A 65 -17.54 -4.23 15.42
N SER A 66 -18.02 -3.11 14.87
CA SER A 66 -17.19 -1.94 14.53
C SER A 66 -16.89 -1.00 15.72
N LEU A 67 -17.57 -1.19 16.86
CA LEU A 67 -17.49 -0.30 18.04
C LEU A 67 -16.05 -0.10 18.54
N PRO A 68 -15.22 -1.13 18.77
CA PRO A 68 -13.86 -0.93 19.29
C PRO A 68 -13.00 -0.04 18.38
N PHE A 69 -13.22 -0.11 17.08
CA PHE A 69 -12.51 0.67 16.08
C PHE A 69 -12.97 2.12 16.04
N LEU A 70 -14.28 2.37 16.11
CA LEU A 70 -14.84 3.72 16.22
C LEU A 70 -14.35 4.42 17.50
N PHE A 71 -14.28 3.69 18.62
CA PHE A 71 -13.70 4.21 19.85
C PHE A 71 -12.21 4.48 19.72
N MET A 72 -11.45 3.63 19.03
CA MET A 72 -10.04 3.89 18.77
C MET A 72 -9.85 5.15 17.92
N VAL A 73 -10.56 5.26 16.78
CA VAL A 73 -10.50 6.43 15.90
C VAL A 73 -10.94 7.69 16.66
N GLY A 74 -11.98 7.60 17.48
CA GLY A 74 -12.44 8.69 18.35
C GLY A 74 -11.43 9.11 19.41
N ALA A 75 -10.81 8.15 20.11
CA ALA A 75 -9.75 8.42 21.09
C ALA A 75 -8.54 9.12 20.45
N VAL A 76 -8.18 8.65 19.25
CA VAL A 76 -7.12 9.27 18.44
C VAL A 76 -7.53 10.67 17.98
N LEU A 77 -8.78 10.89 17.56
CA LEU A 77 -9.27 12.22 17.14
C LEU A 77 -9.24 13.24 18.28
N ILE A 78 -9.67 12.83 19.48
CA ILE A 78 -9.58 13.65 20.69
C ILE A 78 -8.10 13.97 20.98
N TYR A 79 -7.22 13.00 20.80
CA TYR A 79 -5.79 13.17 21.00
C TYR A 79 -5.12 14.07 19.93
N SER A 80 -5.56 13.98 18.66
CA SER A 80 -5.13 14.83 17.53
C SER A 80 -5.35 16.32 17.78
N ARG A 81 -6.33 16.65 18.64
CA ARG A 81 -6.69 18.01 19.00
C ARG A 81 -5.72 18.64 20.03
N ASN A 82 -4.91 17.83 20.71
CA ASN A 82 -3.90 18.33 21.66
C ASN A 82 -2.62 18.76 20.93
N LYS A 83 -2.25 20.04 21.07
CA LYS A 83 -1.07 20.64 20.41
C LYS A 83 0.27 20.02 20.82
N ASP A 84 0.37 19.47 22.03
CA ASP A 84 1.62 18.92 22.59
C ASP A 84 2.15 17.70 21.81
N VAL A 85 1.25 16.90 21.24
CA VAL A 85 1.58 15.71 20.45
C VAL A 85 2.30 16.09 19.15
N ARG A 86 1.84 17.19 18.53
CA ARG A 86 2.45 17.74 17.31
C ARG A 86 3.86 18.25 17.60
N ALA A 87 4.08 18.84 18.77
CA ALA A 87 5.37 19.37 19.19
C ALA A 87 6.39 18.25 19.50
N ASP A 88 5.99 17.18 20.18
CA ASP A 88 6.89 16.06 20.49
C ASP A 88 7.29 15.27 19.25
N THR A 89 6.35 15.05 18.32
CA THR A 89 6.65 14.38 17.05
C THR A 89 7.68 15.18 16.23
N GLN A 90 7.54 16.51 16.21
CA GLN A 90 8.45 17.39 15.50
C GLN A 90 9.87 17.37 16.12
N LYS A 91 9.99 17.26 17.45
CA LYS A 91 11.30 17.16 18.14
C LYS A 91 12.04 15.87 17.83
N VAL A 92 11.32 14.73 17.81
CA VAL A 92 11.91 13.41 17.45
C VAL A 92 12.39 13.40 15.99
N GLU A 93 11.67 14.08 15.10
CA GLU A 93 12.03 14.18 13.68
C GLU A 93 13.26 15.07 13.45
N VAL A 94 13.46 16.15 14.22
CA VAL A 94 14.69 16.97 14.13
C VAL A 94 15.93 16.17 14.56
N ALA A 95 15.78 15.26 15.53
CA ALA A 95 16.88 14.41 16.00
C ALA A 95 17.29 13.31 15.00
N SER A 96 16.36 12.81 14.18
CA SER A 96 16.64 11.76 13.19
C SER A 96 17.21 12.28 11.86
N VAL A 97 17.08 13.57 11.57
CA VAL A 97 17.62 14.22 10.36
C VAL A 97 19.15 14.09 10.27
N ASN A 98 19.86 13.98 11.39
CA ASN A 98 21.32 13.86 11.39
C ASN A 98 21.83 12.52 10.83
N ASN A 99 21.07 11.43 10.93
CA ASN A 99 21.52 10.11 10.45
C ASN A 99 20.98 9.71 9.07
N ALA A 100 19.84 10.26 8.63
CA ALA A 100 19.19 9.86 7.38
C ALA A 100 19.75 10.57 6.13
N TYR A 101 20.48 11.67 6.30
CA TYR A 101 20.96 12.48 5.18
C TYR A 101 22.12 11.81 4.39
N GLU A 102 23.01 11.07 5.07
CA GLU A 102 24.20 10.48 4.43
C GLU A 102 23.88 9.27 3.53
N VAL A 103 22.89 8.44 3.90
CA VAL A 103 22.53 7.22 3.14
C VAL A 103 21.67 7.54 1.91
N SER A 104 20.86 8.60 1.98
CA SER A 104 19.95 8.99 0.89
C SER A 104 20.69 9.73 -0.25
N LEU A 105 21.52 10.72 0.09
CA LEU A 105 22.14 11.59 -0.91
C LEU A 105 23.16 10.86 -1.79
N SER A 106 23.97 9.98 -1.21
CA SER A 106 24.98 9.17 -1.92
C SER A 106 24.35 8.23 -2.96
N HIS A 107 23.18 7.64 -2.66
CA HIS A 107 22.46 6.76 -3.58
C HIS A 107 21.76 7.54 -4.72
N TYR A 108 21.11 8.67 -4.42
CA TYR A 108 20.46 9.50 -5.44
C TYR A 108 21.46 10.19 -6.38
N LEU A 109 22.60 10.65 -5.85
CA LEU A 109 23.67 11.21 -6.66
C LEU A 109 24.31 10.15 -7.56
N ASN A 110 24.49 8.91 -7.10
CA ASN A 110 25.04 7.84 -7.95
C ASN A 110 24.10 7.37 -9.08
N ILE A 111 22.79 7.58 -8.96
CA ILE A 111 21.83 7.34 -10.06
C ILE A 111 21.86 8.50 -11.07
N MET A 112 22.08 9.73 -10.62
CA MET A 112 22.12 10.91 -11.49
C MET A 112 23.50 11.17 -12.12
N ARG A 113 24.59 10.73 -11.49
CA ARG A 113 25.98 11.05 -11.86
C ARG A 113 26.61 10.08 -12.87
N ASN A 114 25.84 9.31 -13.63
CA ASN A 114 26.40 8.65 -14.81
C ASN A 114 25.50 8.80 -16.06
N PRO A 115 25.63 9.93 -16.79
CA PRO A 115 24.84 10.24 -17.98
C PRO A 115 25.50 9.72 -19.27
N LYS A 116 26.04 8.48 -19.27
CA LYS A 116 26.62 7.89 -20.48
C LYS A 116 25.89 6.60 -20.86
N GLY A 117 25.19 6.67 -22.00
CA GLY A 117 24.50 5.54 -22.64
C GLY A 117 23.01 5.79 -22.84
N HIS A 118 22.62 6.69 -23.74
CA HIS A 118 21.24 6.75 -24.23
C HIS A 118 20.83 5.39 -24.84
N TRP A 119 21.78 4.68 -25.49
CA TRP A 119 21.56 3.43 -26.22
C TRP A 119 21.14 2.26 -25.30
N ASP A 120 21.75 2.10 -24.12
CA ASP A 120 21.40 1.03 -23.17
C ASP A 120 19.98 1.16 -22.60
N ARG A 121 19.46 2.39 -22.49
CA ARG A 121 18.08 2.63 -22.04
C ARG A 121 17.08 2.24 -23.11
N TRP A 122 17.31 2.61 -24.37
CA TRP A 122 16.44 2.22 -25.49
C TRP A 122 16.44 0.71 -25.69
N VAL A 123 17.59 0.04 -25.58
CA VAL A 123 17.66 -1.43 -25.64
C VAL A 123 16.87 -2.06 -24.49
N GLY A 124 16.98 -1.54 -23.27
CA GLY A 124 16.17 -2.01 -22.13
C GLY A 124 14.66 -1.84 -22.32
N TYR A 125 14.21 -0.71 -22.90
CA TYR A 125 12.79 -0.49 -23.21
C TYR A 125 12.30 -1.40 -24.35
N VAL A 126 13.11 -1.59 -25.40
CA VAL A 126 12.78 -2.48 -26.51
C VAL A 126 12.67 -3.92 -26.02
N VAL A 127 13.61 -4.40 -25.20
CA VAL A 127 13.55 -5.75 -24.60
C VAL A 127 12.33 -5.91 -23.71
N LEU A 128 11.98 -4.92 -22.90
CA LEU A 128 10.79 -4.95 -22.04
C LEU A 128 9.50 -5.01 -22.87
N VAL A 129 9.39 -4.21 -23.93
CA VAL A 129 8.24 -4.24 -24.85
C VAL A 129 8.17 -5.58 -25.59
N LEU A 130 9.31 -6.10 -26.03
CA LEU A 130 9.38 -7.38 -26.75
C LEU A 130 8.98 -8.56 -25.85
N VAL A 131 9.40 -8.56 -24.57
CA VAL A 131 8.95 -9.53 -23.56
C VAL A 131 7.44 -9.40 -23.32
N LEU A 132 6.93 -8.18 -23.16
CA LEU A 132 5.51 -7.93 -22.92
C LEU A 132 4.62 -8.39 -24.09
N VAL A 133 5.08 -8.17 -25.33
CA VAL A 133 4.38 -8.59 -26.55
C VAL A 133 4.52 -10.10 -26.78
N GLY A 134 5.67 -10.70 -26.41
CA GLY A 134 5.94 -12.12 -26.58
C GLY A 134 5.14 -13.02 -25.64
N ILE A 135 4.84 -12.56 -24.43
CA ILE A 135 4.10 -13.33 -23.41
C ILE A 135 2.77 -13.91 -23.93
N PRO A 136 1.81 -13.12 -24.46
CA PRO A 136 0.52 -13.67 -24.90
C PRO A 136 0.60 -14.58 -26.13
N VAL A 137 1.72 -14.55 -26.87
CA VAL A 137 1.97 -15.37 -28.06
C VAL A 137 2.56 -16.73 -27.67
N ILE A 138 3.42 -16.75 -26.64
CA ILE A 138 4.16 -17.95 -26.23
C ILE A 138 3.39 -18.76 -25.17
N PHE A 139 2.65 -18.08 -24.29
CA PHE A 139 2.03 -18.71 -23.12
C PHE A 139 0.54 -19.03 -23.30
N ASN A 140 0.08 -20.05 -22.57
CA ASN A 140 -1.33 -20.47 -22.50
C ASN A 140 -2.21 -19.37 -21.86
N ASP A 141 -3.53 -19.45 -22.07
CA ASP A 141 -4.52 -18.52 -21.54
C ASP A 141 -4.49 -18.42 -20.01
N TYR A 142 -4.20 -19.54 -19.34
CA TYR A 142 -4.01 -19.57 -17.88
C TYR A 142 -2.89 -18.63 -17.42
N TRP A 143 -1.67 -18.83 -17.93
CA TRP A 143 -0.51 -18.00 -17.58
C TRP A 143 -0.68 -16.55 -17.99
N THR A 144 -1.29 -16.31 -19.16
CA THR A 144 -1.58 -14.95 -19.65
C THR A 144 -2.56 -14.23 -18.73
N GLY A 145 -3.61 -14.94 -18.27
CA GLY A 145 -4.55 -14.42 -17.29
C GLY A 145 -3.91 -14.12 -15.93
N LEU A 146 -3.02 -15.00 -15.47
CA LEU A 146 -2.32 -14.85 -14.20
C LEU A 146 -1.40 -13.61 -14.20
N ILE A 147 -0.70 -13.37 -15.31
CA ILE A 147 0.11 -12.16 -15.51
C ILE A 147 -0.78 -10.91 -15.63
N ALA A 148 -1.96 -11.02 -16.26
CA ALA A 148 -2.90 -9.91 -16.36
C ALA A 148 -3.38 -9.45 -14.98
N VAL A 149 -3.68 -10.39 -14.09
CA VAL A 149 -3.97 -10.09 -12.68
C VAL A 149 -2.73 -9.55 -11.97
N GLY A 150 -1.53 -10.07 -12.26
CA GLY A 150 -0.27 -9.52 -11.75
C GLY A 150 -0.06 -8.02 -12.09
N PHE A 151 -0.51 -7.57 -13.26
CA PHE A 151 -0.54 -6.13 -13.60
C PHE A 151 -1.52 -5.34 -12.73
N ALA A 152 -2.70 -5.89 -12.42
CA ALA A 152 -3.66 -5.27 -11.51
C ALA A 152 -3.08 -5.10 -10.09
N TYR A 153 -2.42 -6.13 -9.56
CA TYR A 153 -1.72 -6.04 -8.27
C TYR A 153 -0.52 -5.10 -8.32
N THR A 154 0.16 -4.98 -9.45
CA THR A 154 1.21 -3.97 -9.65
C THR A 154 0.66 -2.56 -9.49
N VAL A 155 -0.53 -2.28 -10.02
CA VAL A 155 -1.22 -0.99 -9.83
C VAL A 155 -1.52 -0.74 -8.36
N VAL A 156 -2.03 -1.74 -7.64
CA VAL A 156 -2.20 -1.63 -6.18
C VAL A 156 -0.85 -1.36 -5.50
N PHE A 157 0.23 -2.03 -5.89
CA PHE A 157 1.53 -1.87 -5.28
C PHE A 157 2.16 -0.49 -5.54
N LEU A 158 1.88 0.10 -6.70
CA LEU A 158 2.23 1.48 -7.02
C LEU A 158 1.57 2.49 -6.08
N SER A 159 0.46 2.16 -5.42
CA SER A 159 -0.11 3.03 -4.36
C SER A 159 0.79 3.14 -3.13
N TYR A 160 1.45 2.05 -2.72
CA TYR A 160 2.40 2.05 -1.60
C TYR A 160 3.64 2.88 -1.94
N ARG A 161 4.00 3.00 -3.23
CA ARG A 161 5.04 3.94 -3.64
C ARG A 161 4.69 5.37 -3.31
N LEU A 162 3.46 5.80 -3.58
CA LEU A 162 3.03 7.17 -3.30
C LEU A 162 3.09 7.45 -1.80
N VAL A 163 2.43 6.61 -1.00
CA VAL A 163 2.26 6.87 0.42
C VAL A 163 3.53 6.58 1.22
N THR A 164 4.07 5.38 1.08
CA THR A 164 5.26 4.95 1.84
C THR A 164 6.55 5.45 1.19
N GLY A 165 6.63 5.38 -0.14
CA GLY A 165 7.81 5.78 -0.89
C GLY A 165 8.00 7.29 -0.93
N GLU A 166 7.04 8.06 -1.44
CA GLU A 166 7.23 9.51 -1.65
C GLU A 166 6.84 10.35 -0.42
N ALA A 167 5.75 10.03 0.29
CA ALA A 167 5.34 10.80 1.47
C ALA A 167 6.02 10.37 2.79
N GLY A 168 6.66 9.19 2.81
CA GLY A 168 7.31 8.64 4.00
C GLY A 168 6.34 8.30 5.14
N ILE A 169 5.08 8.01 4.81
CA ILE A 169 4.04 7.65 5.78
C ILE A 169 3.76 6.17 5.64
N ILE A 170 3.80 5.43 6.75
CA ILE A 170 3.43 4.03 6.77
C ILE A 170 1.90 3.96 6.81
N SER A 171 1.29 3.33 5.81
CA SER A 171 -0.15 3.14 5.73
C SER A 171 -0.48 1.69 5.43
N LEU A 172 -1.34 1.12 6.28
CA LEU A 172 -1.79 -0.27 6.21
C LEU A 172 -3.21 -0.40 5.65
N ALA A 173 -3.84 0.72 5.26
CA ALA A 173 -5.22 0.81 4.81
C ALA A 173 -5.41 0.62 3.29
N GLN A 174 -4.33 0.43 2.53
CA GLN A 174 -4.32 0.45 1.07
C GLN A 174 -5.13 -0.71 0.51
N ILE A 175 -5.14 -1.86 1.20
CA ILE A 175 -6.02 -2.96 0.84
C ILE A 175 -7.49 -2.60 1.02
N SER A 176 -7.83 -1.88 2.09
CA SER A 176 -9.20 -1.44 2.36
C SER A 176 -9.63 -0.35 1.38
N PHE A 177 -8.72 0.53 0.95
CA PHE A 177 -9.00 1.47 -0.15
C PHE A 177 -9.22 0.76 -1.48
N ALA A 178 -8.45 -0.30 -1.76
CA ALA A 178 -8.69 -1.16 -2.92
C ALA A 178 -10.07 -1.82 -2.88
N GLY A 179 -10.44 -2.43 -1.75
CA GLY A 179 -11.74 -3.09 -1.60
C GLY A 179 -12.93 -2.12 -1.56
N LEU A 180 -12.79 -0.95 -0.92
CA LEU A 180 -13.80 0.10 -0.99
C LEU A 180 -14.01 0.62 -2.41
N GLY A 181 -12.94 0.76 -3.20
CA GLY A 181 -13.01 1.12 -4.60
C GLY A 181 -13.74 0.06 -5.44
N VAL A 182 -13.48 -1.22 -5.17
CA VAL A 182 -14.19 -2.35 -5.78
C VAL A 182 -15.68 -2.34 -5.45
N ILE A 183 -16.03 -2.17 -4.19
CA ILE A 183 -17.43 -2.15 -3.75
C ILE A 183 -18.16 -0.95 -4.34
N ALA A 184 -17.54 0.23 -4.33
CA ALA A 184 -18.13 1.42 -4.94
C ALA A 184 -18.36 1.23 -6.45
N ALA A 185 -17.38 0.69 -7.17
CA ALA A 185 -17.52 0.40 -8.59
C ALA A 185 -18.59 -0.67 -8.85
N ALA A 186 -18.62 -1.75 -8.07
CA ALA A 186 -19.62 -2.81 -8.21
C ALA A 186 -21.03 -2.30 -7.89
N TYR A 187 -21.19 -1.46 -6.88
CA TYR A 187 -22.47 -0.85 -6.54
C TYR A 187 -22.99 0.05 -7.67
N VAL A 188 -22.11 0.81 -8.32
CA VAL A 188 -22.45 1.66 -9.47
C VAL A 188 -22.84 0.83 -10.70
N VAL A 189 -22.20 -0.31 -10.92
CA VAL A 189 -22.51 -1.20 -12.06
C VAL A 189 -23.84 -1.94 -11.84
N ASN A 190 -24.15 -2.33 -10.61
CA ASN A 190 -25.32 -3.15 -10.30
C ASN A 190 -26.58 -2.35 -9.96
N ASN A 191 -26.47 -1.06 -9.63
CA ASN A 191 -27.63 -0.22 -9.34
C ASN A 191 -27.91 0.78 -10.47
N ASP A 192 -29.01 0.54 -11.17
CA ASP A 192 -29.52 1.37 -12.29
C ASP A 192 -29.90 2.81 -11.88
N THR A 193 -29.96 3.11 -10.59
CA THR A 193 -30.51 4.36 -10.05
C THR A 193 -29.50 5.49 -9.89
N VAL A 194 -28.18 5.21 -9.91
CA VAL A 194 -27.15 6.22 -9.58
C VAL A 194 -26.99 7.29 -10.67
N PHE A 195 -27.19 6.92 -11.94
CA PHE A 195 -27.01 7.82 -13.09
C PHE A 195 -28.27 8.02 -13.94
N GLY A 196 -29.44 7.54 -13.48
CA GLY A 196 -30.75 7.81 -14.11
C GLY A 196 -30.90 7.37 -15.57
N THR A 197 -29.95 6.58 -16.09
CA THR A 197 -29.93 6.13 -17.48
C THR A 197 -29.97 4.61 -17.46
N LYS A 198 -30.94 4.00 -18.15
CA LYS A 198 -31.06 2.53 -18.37
C LYS A 198 -29.93 1.96 -19.26
N GLY A 199 -28.76 2.61 -19.26
CA GLY A 199 -27.61 2.28 -20.07
C GLY A 199 -26.49 1.83 -19.15
N THR A 200 -26.00 0.62 -19.40
CA THR A 200 -24.85 -0.01 -18.75
C THR A 200 -23.72 1.01 -18.60
N VAL A 201 -23.43 1.47 -17.38
CA VAL A 201 -22.30 2.37 -17.15
C VAL A 201 -21.05 1.66 -17.68
N PRO A 202 -20.27 2.27 -18.61
CA PRO A 202 -19.05 1.64 -19.09
C PRO A 202 -18.18 1.27 -17.90
N ILE A 203 -17.77 0.01 -17.80
CA ILE A 203 -17.04 -0.48 -16.62
C ILE A 203 -15.75 0.32 -16.39
N LEU A 204 -15.15 0.87 -17.44
CA LEU A 204 -14.01 1.79 -17.32
C LEU A 204 -14.35 3.04 -16.46
N LEU A 205 -15.54 3.60 -16.64
CA LEU A 205 -16.02 4.73 -15.85
C LEU A 205 -16.31 4.28 -14.41
N ALA A 206 -16.89 3.10 -14.21
CA ALA A 206 -17.10 2.53 -12.88
C ALA A 206 -15.77 2.31 -12.13
N MET A 207 -14.72 1.84 -12.81
CA MET A 207 -13.37 1.71 -12.25
C MET A 207 -12.80 3.05 -11.82
N LEU A 208 -12.99 4.10 -12.64
CA LEU A 208 -12.54 5.44 -12.29
C LEU A 208 -13.33 6.03 -11.11
N ILE A 209 -14.65 5.83 -11.08
CA ILE A 209 -15.51 6.23 -9.95
C ILE A 209 -15.07 5.51 -8.67
N GLY A 210 -14.81 4.20 -8.73
CA GLY A 210 -14.26 3.44 -7.61
C GLY A 210 -12.94 4.02 -7.10
N GLY A 211 -12.04 4.40 -8.01
CA GLY A 211 -10.81 5.12 -7.68
C GLY A 211 -11.07 6.48 -7.01
N VAL A 212 -11.99 7.29 -7.52
CA VAL A 212 -12.31 8.60 -6.95
C VAL A 212 -12.91 8.44 -5.55
N VAL A 213 -13.84 7.50 -5.36
CA VAL A 213 -14.45 7.21 -4.06
C VAL A 213 -13.39 6.76 -3.06
N ALA A 214 -12.50 5.85 -3.45
CA ALA A 214 -11.37 5.44 -2.63
C ALA A 214 -10.44 6.62 -2.29
N GLY A 215 -10.21 7.53 -3.24
CA GLY A 215 -9.44 8.75 -3.04
C GLY A 215 -10.09 9.73 -2.04
N VAL A 216 -11.40 9.92 -2.12
CA VAL A 216 -12.17 10.77 -1.18
C VAL A 216 -12.15 10.17 0.22
N ILE A 217 -12.42 8.87 0.36
CA ILE A 217 -12.35 8.19 1.66
C ILE A 217 -10.90 8.24 2.19
N GLY A 218 -9.92 8.05 1.31
CA GLY A 218 -8.51 8.24 1.62
C GLY A 218 -8.22 9.64 2.15
N ALA A 219 -8.72 10.69 1.51
CA ALA A 219 -8.56 12.06 1.99
C ALA A 219 -9.20 12.25 3.38
N LEU A 220 -10.41 11.72 3.62
CA LEU A 220 -11.05 11.80 4.93
C LEU A 220 -10.22 11.10 6.01
N VAL A 221 -9.73 9.89 5.74
CA VAL A 221 -8.86 9.16 6.67
C VAL A 221 -7.52 9.88 6.85
N GLY A 222 -6.93 10.40 5.78
CA GLY A 222 -5.70 11.18 5.80
C GLY A 222 -5.83 12.42 6.66
N MET A 223 -6.96 13.12 6.60
CA MET A 223 -7.23 14.29 7.44
C MET A 223 -7.14 13.96 8.94
N ILE A 224 -7.54 12.75 9.32
CA ILE A 224 -7.50 12.25 10.69
C ILE A 224 -6.08 11.77 11.07
N CYS A 225 -5.43 11.00 10.18
CA CYS A 225 -4.17 10.30 10.45
C CYS A 225 -2.93 11.21 10.40
N LEU A 226 -2.90 12.15 9.46
CA LEU A 226 -1.69 12.92 9.13
C LEU A 226 -1.15 13.81 10.27
N PRO A 227 -1.99 14.42 11.14
CA PRO A 227 -1.49 15.26 12.22
C PRO A 227 -0.78 14.51 13.35
N LEU A 228 -0.94 13.18 13.45
CA LEU A 228 -0.54 12.39 14.62
C LEU A 228 0.89 11.86 14.58
N GLY A 229 1.58 12.01 13.45
CA GLY A 229 2.93 11.46 13.25
C GLY A 229 2.95 10.07 12.60
N PRO A 230 4.12 9.61 12.12
CA PRO A 230 4.22 8.41 11.27
C PRO A 230 3.78 7.11 11.96
N LEU A 231 4.17 6.91 13.23
CA LEU A 231 3.85 5.69 13.98
C LEU A 231 2.35 5.62 14.29
N TYR A 232 1.77 6.72 14.78
CA TYR A 232 0.34 6.78 15.07
C TYR A 232 -0.50 6.69 13.80
N ALA A 233 -0.07 7.30 12.69
CA ALA A 233 -0.74 7.16 11.40
C ALA A 233 -0.84 5.67 10.96
N ALA A 234 0.21 4.87 11.15
CA ALA A 234 0.18 3.45 10.85
C ALA A 234 -0.90 2.72 11.68
N ILE A 235 -0.93 2.94 12.99
CA ILE A 235 -1.90 2.31 13.92
C ILE A 235 -3.34 2.71 13.54
N VAL A 236 -3.58 3.99 13.23
CA VAL A 236 -4.91 4.46 12.84
C VAL A 236 -5.35 3.86 11.52
N THR A 237 -4.44 3.76 10.54
CA THR A 237 -4.77 3.13 9.25
C THR A 237 -5.04 1.62 9.40
N PHE A 238 -4.36 0.94 10.32
CA PHE A 238 -4.63 -0.44 10.66
C PHE A 238 -6.02 -0.63 11.26
N ALA A 239 -6.40 0.20 12.23
CA ALA A 239 -7.74 0.12 12.81
C ALA A 239 -8.83 0.54 11.84
N PHE A 240 -8.56 1.51 10.96
CA PHE A 240 -9.47 1.85 9.87
C PHE A 240 -9.66 0.64 8.94
N ALA A 241 -8.59 -0.07 8.59
CA ALA A 241 -8.69 -1.25 7.75
C ALA A 241 -9.57 -2.33 8.38
N LEU A 242 -9.38 -2.60 9.68
CA LEU A 242 -10.23 -3.53 10.42
C LEU A 242 -11.67 -3.04 10.60
N LEU A 243 -11.89 -1.73 10.73
CA LEU A 243 -13.22 -1.14 10.73
C LEU A 243 -13.94 -1.45 9.41
N VAL A 244 -13.28 -1.26 8.28
CA VAL A 244 -13.84 -1.55 6.96
C VAL A 244 -14.20 -3.04 6.85
N ASP A 245 -13.32 -3.93 7.29
CA ASP A 245 -13.57 -5.37 7.29
C ASP A 245 -14.87 -5.72 8.04
N GLN A 246 -15.08 -5.13 9.22
CA GLN A 246 -16.22 -5.47 10.08
C GLN A 246 -17.50 -4.68 9.76
N ALA A 247 -17.38 -3.45 9.24
CA ALA A 247 -18.52 -2.56 9.04
C ALA A 247 -19.06 -2.57 7.61
N VAL A 248 -18.18 -2.84 6.62
CA VAL A 248 -18.50 -2.80 5.19
C VAL A 248 -18.58 -4.21 4.61
N TYR A 249 -17.55 -5.04 4.78
CA TYR A 249 -17.50 -6.35 4.11
C TYR A 249 -18.46 -7.39 4.68
N THR A 250 -18.93 -7.20 5.91
CA THR A 250 -19.94 -8.07 6.55
C THR A 250 -21.37 -7.77 6.10
N ARG A 251 -21.60 -6.66 5.39
CA ARG A 251 -22.93 -6.24 4.96
C ARG A 251 -23.46 -7.16 3.87
N ASP A 252 -24.70 -7.62 4.00
CA ASP A 252 -25.36 -8.45 2.99
C ASP A 252 -25.46 -7.75 1.63
N GLU A 253 -25.65 -6.43 1.62
CA GLU A 253 -25.69 -5.61 0.39
C GLU A 253 -24.38 -5.68 -0.43
N PHE A 254 -23.24 -5.92 0.23
CA PHE A 254 -21.92 -5.93 -0.41
C PHE A 254 -21.30 -7.33 -0.47
N SER A 255 -21.62 -8.18 0.50
CA SER A 255 -21.16 -9.57 0.57
C SER A 255 -22.02 -10.50 -0.29
N ASN A 256 -23.28 -10.14 -0.54
CA ASN A 256 -24.27 -10.96 -1.23
C ASN A 256 -24.25 -12.41 -0.72
N TYR A 257 -24.34 -12.56 0.61
CA TYR A 257 -24.27 -13.84 1.32
C TYR A 257 -22.99 -14.67 1.03
N GLY A 258 -21.87 -13.98 0.74
CA GLY A 258 -20.58 -14.59 0.42
C GLY A 258 -20.36 -14.86 -1.08
N SER A 259 -21.36 -14.61 -1.93
CA SER A 259 -21.23 -14.75 -3.40
C SER A 259 -20.49 -13.57 -4.03
N GLY A 260 -20.41 -12.42 -3.34
CA GLY A 260 -19.86 -11.18 -3.90
C GLY A 260 -20.81 -10.50 -4.90
N LEU A 261 -20.43 -9.29 -5.32
CA LEU A 261 -21.19 -8.53 -6.32
C LEU A 261 -20.65 -8.83 -7.72
N PRO A 262 -21.49 -9.15 -8.71
CA PRO A 262 -21.00 -9.41 -10.06
C PRO A 262 -20.39 -8.12 -10.64
N PHE A 263 -19.24 -8.26 -11.30
CA PHE A 263 -18.49 -7.14 -11.87
C PHE A 263 -17.95 -7.52 -13.24
N GLY A 264 -18.48 -6.92 -14.31
CA GLY A 264 -18.12 -7.31 -15.67
C GLY A 264 -16.70 -6.93 -16.11
N ARG A 265 -16.33 -7.36 -17.31
CA ARG A 265 -15.14 -6.90 -18.03
C ARG A 265 -15.43 -5.64 -18.84
N PRO A 266 -14.47 -4.69 -18.92
CA PRO A 266 -14.68 -3.47 -19.69
C PRO A 266 -14.95 -3.78 -21.15
N THR A 267 -15.73 -2.91 -21.78
CA THR A 267 -15.93 -2.84 -23.22
C THR A 267 -15.43 -1.47 -23.67
N LEU A 268 -14.56 -1.42 -24.67
CA LEU A 268 -14.08 -0.15 -25.26
C LEU A 268 -14.51 -0.09 -26.72
N PHE A 269 -15.27 0.93 -27.09
CA PHE A 269 -15.64 1.21 -28.48
C PHE A 269 -16.20 -0.01 -29.25
N GLY A 270 -16.98 -0.87 -28.59
CA GLY A 270 -17.56 -2.08 -29.19
C GLY A 270 -16.64 -3.31 -29.22
N MET A 271 -15.43 -3.24 -28.63
CA MET A 271 -14.57 -4.40 -28.40
C MET A 271 -14.75 -4.95 -26.99
N ASP A 272 -15.15 -6.21 -26.91
CA ASP A 272 -15.27 -6.95 -25.66
C ASP A 272 -13.92 -7.57 -25.26
N PHE A 273 -13.47 -7.27 -24.04
CA PHE A 273 -12.26 -7.82 -23.44
C PHE A 273 -12.51 -9.18 -22.75
N ASP A 274 -13.36 -10.00 -23.34
CA ASP A 274 -13.85 -11.23 -22.70
C ASP A 274 -12.84 -12.38 -22.67
N THR A 275 -11.72 -12.26 -23.39
CA THR A 275 -10.65 -13.28 -23.37
C THR A 275 -9.53 -12.88 -22.42
N PRO A 276 -8.91 -13.79 -21.65
CA PRO A 276 -7.76 -13.48 -20.80
C PRO A 276 -6.62 -12.76 -21.54
N LYS A 277 -6.37 -13.12 -22.81
CA LYS A 277 -5.39 -12.43 -23.67
C LYS A 277 -5.76 -10.98 -23.99
N LYS A 278 -7.04 -10.69 -24.21
CA LYS A 278 -7.50 -9.31 -24.44
C LYS A 278 -7.39 -8.51 -23.15
N TYR A 279 -7.81 -9.09 -22.02
CA TYR A 279 -7.70 -8.46 -20.72
C TYR A 279 -6.24 -8.18 -20.32
N TYR A 280 -5.29 -9.04 -20.71
CA TYR A 280 -3.86 -8.80 -20.54
C TYR A 280 -3.40 -7.47 -21.15
N TRP A 281 -3.78 -7.20 -22.40
CA TRP A 281 -3.44 -5.94 -23.07
C TRP A 281 -4.08 -4.75 -22.39
N PHE A 282 -5.35 -4.89 -21.99
CA PHE A 282 -6.03 -3.85 -21.23
C PHE A 282 -5.31 -3.54 -19.91
N ALA A 283 -5.03 -4.56 -19.10
CA ALA A 283 -4.39 -4.41 -17.80
C ALA A 283 -2.96 -3.84 -17.92
N ALA A 284 -2.22 -4.27 -18.94
CA ALA A 284 -0.90 -3.73 -19.24
C ALA A 284 -0.97 -2.23 -19.59
N VAL A 285 -1.87 -1.83 -20.49
CA VAL A 285 -2.04 -0.43 -20.89
C VAL A 285 -2.40 0.45 -19.68
N VAL A 286 -3.36 0.02 -18.85
CA VAL A 286 -3.75 0.77 -17.64
C VAL A 286 -2.57 0.88 -16.67
N MET A 287 -1.82 -0.22 -16.46
CA MET A 287 -0.62 -0.19 -15.63
C MET A 287 0.40 0.83 -16.16
N PHE A 288 0.71 0.82 -17.46
CA PHE A 288 1.66 1.77 -18.05
C PHE A 288 1.19 3.22 -17.94
N ILE A 289 -0.11 3.48 -18.14
CA ILE A 289 -0.70 4.82 -17.94
C ILE A 289 -0.48 5.28 -16.50
N ILE A 290 -0.80 4.44 -15.51
CA ILE A 290 -0.61 4.79 -14.09
C ILE A 290 0.87 4.98 -13.78
N MET A 291 1.76 4.10 -14.24
CA MET A 291 3.21 4.28 -14.07
C MET A 291 3.71 5.58 -14.69
N PHE A 292 3.20 5.95 -15.87
CA PHE A 292 3.54 7.19 -16.55
C PHE A 292 3.05 8.42 -15.77
N ILE A 293 1.81 8.39 -15.27
CA ILE A 293 1.25 9.45 -14.42
C ILE A 293 2.11 9.64 -13.17
N LEU A 294 2.46 8.55 -12.48
CA LEU A 294 3.30 8.59 -11.28
C LEU A 294 4.72 9.07 -11.56
N TRP A 295 5.28 8.70 -12.72
CA TRP A 295 6.59 9.18 -13.15
C TRP A 295 6.57 10.68 -13.48
N SER A 296 5.53 11.13 -14.17
CA SER A 296 5.32 12.55 -14.47
C SER A 296 5.11 13.37 -13.19
N LEU A 297 4.28 12.86 -12.26
CA LEU A 297 4.04 13.47 -10.96
C LEU A 297 5.34 13.65 -10.17
N ARG A 298 6.24 12.66 -10.20
CA ARG A 298 7.55 12.76 -9.51
C ARG A 298 8.47 13.83 -10.11
N ARG A 299 8.39 14.08 -11.42
CA ARG A 299 9.17 15.12 -12.10
C ARG A 299 8.53 16.51 -12.01
N SER A 300 7.25 16.57 -11.69
CA SER A 300 6.52 17.83 -11.51
C SER A 300 6.97 18.58 -10.25
N THR A 301 6.58 19.86 -10.16
CA THR A 301 6.75 20.70 -8.97
C THR A 301 6.16 20.05 -7.72
N THR A 302 5.01 19.40 -7.85
CA THR A 302 4.34 18.66 -6.77
C THR A 302 5.21 17.50 -6.24
N GLY A 303 5.91 16.79 -7.12
CA GLY A 303 6.85 15.74 -6.74
C GLY A 303 8.07 16.26 -5.98
N LEU A 304 8.59 17.44 -6.36
CA LEU A 304 9.65 18.13 -5.64
C LEU A 304 9.22 18.51 -4.22
N VAL A 305 7.99 19.01 -4.06
CA VAL A 305 7.44 19.32 -2.74
C VAL A 305 7.39 18.06 -1.86
N PHE A 306 6.93 16.92 -2.38
CA PHE A 306 6.92 15.67 -1.62
C PHE A 306 8.32 15.21 -1.22
N ALA A 307 9.30 15.30 -2.13
CA ALA A 307 10.68 14.97 -1.84
C ALA A 307 11.28 15.87 -0.74
N THR A 308 10.97 17.17 -0.74
CA THR A 308 11.43 18.09 0.31
C THR A 308 10.81 17.79 1.67
N ILE A 309 9.51 17.48 1.71
CA ILE A 309 8.78 17.10 2.92
C ILE A 309 9.31 15.78 3.50
N ARG A 310 9.68 14.84 2.64
CA ARG A 310 10.29 13.56 3.04
C ARG A 310 11.70 13.76 3.61
N ALA A 311 12.47 14.71 3.06
CA ALA A 311 13.82 14.98 3.54
C ALA A 311 13.83 15.69 4.90
N SER A 312 13.01 16.73 5.09
CA SER A 312 12.83 17.37 6.39
C SER A 312 11.56 18.23 6.40
N ARG A 313 10.63 17.90 7.29
CA ARG A 313 9.42 18.73 7.50
C ARG A 313 9.76 20.14 7.94
N VAL A 314 10.73 20.28 8.84
CA VAL A 314 11.13 21.59 9.35
C VAL A 314 11.66 22.48 8.22
N ARG A 315 12.48 21.92 7.31
CA ARG A 315 12.97 22.65 6.13
C ARG A 315 11.84 22.98 5.14
N ALA A 316 10.89 22.07 4.93
CA ALA A 316 9.74 22.34 4.07
C ALA A 316 8.85 23.47 4.63
N ALA A 317 8.67 23.52 5.95
CA ALA A 317 7.89 24.58 6.61
C ALA A 317 8.55 25.97 6.45
N THR A 318 9.88 26.06 6.55
CA THR A 318 10.60 27.34 6.35
C THR A 318 10.52 27.86 4.91
N LEU A 319 10.31 26.97 3.95
CA LEU A 319 10.08 27.32 2.55
C LEU A 319 8.63 27.75 2.25
N GLY A 320 7.75 27.76 3.28
CA GLY A 320 6.36 28.19 3.15
C GLY A 320 5.40 27.14 2.60
N PHE A 321 5.83 25.86 2.48
CA PHE A 321 4.94 24.80 2.02
C PHE A 321 3.99 24.32 3.12
N ASP A 322 2.71 24.16 2.76
CA ASP A 322 1.74 23.48 3.63
C ASP A 322 1.98 21.96 3.59
N ILE A 323 2.63 21.47 4.66
CA ILE A 323 2.96 20.05 4.84
C ILE A 323 1.70 19.18 4.90
N PHE A 324 0.62 19.70 5.49
CA PHE A 324 -0.62 18.96 5.67
C PHE A 324 -1.32 18.73 4.34
N ILE A 325 -1.53 19.80 3.55
CA ILE A 325 -2.18 19.71 2.23
C ILE A 325 -1.39 18.81 1.30
N ALA A 326 -0.07 18.96 1.26
CA ALA A 326 0.79 18.13 0.40
C ALA A 326 0.68 16.64 0.76
N ARG A 327 0.73 16.29 2.05
CA ARG A 327 0.60 14.90 2.50
C ARG A 327 -0.80 14.34 2.28
N LEU A 328 -1.83 15.17 2.46
CA LEU A 328 -3.22 14.81 2.22
C LEU A 328 -3.43 14.46 0.74
N GLY A 329 -2.87 15.27 -0.16
CA GLY A 329 -2.90 15.02 -1.60
C GLY A 329 -2.25 13.70 -1.98
N VAL A 330 -1.04 13.40 -1.47
CA VAL A 330 -0.38 12.11 -1.76
C VAL A 330 -1.16 10.93 -1.22
N PHE A 331 -1.71 11.07 -0.01
CA PHE A 331 -2.48 10.01 0.62
C PHE A 331 -3.77 9.71 -0.14
N ALA A 332 -4.50 10.75 -0.56
CA ALA A 332 -5.70 10.64 -1.39
C ALA A 332 -5.39 10.03 -2.77
N LEU A 333 -4.32 10.48 -3.43
CA LEU A 333 -3.88 9.92 -4.71
C LEU A 333 -3.46 8.44 -4.56
N GLY A 334 -2.77 8.09 -3.48
CA GLY A 334 -2.43 6.71 -3.16
C GLY A 334 -3.67 5.84 -2.99
N ALA A 335 -4.65 6.30 -2.20
CA ALA A 335 -5.92 5.59 -2.03
C ALA A 335 -6.69 5.44 -3.36
N ALA A 336 -6.68 6.47 -4.21
CA ALA A 336 -7.31 6.40 -5.52
C ALA A 336 -6.66 5.36 -6.45
N VAL A 337 -5.33 5.33 -6.51
CA VAL A 337 -4.58 4.34 -7.29
C VAL A 337 -4.81 2.92 -6.75
N ALA A 338 -4.88 2.75 -5.43
CA ALA A 338 -5.22 1.47 -4.80
C ALA A 338 -6.64 1.02 -5.20
N GLY A 339 -7.61 1.93 -5.18
CA GLY A 339 -8.99 1.70 -5.63
C GLY A 339 -9.04 1.21 -7.08
N ILE A 340 -8.37 1.91 -8.00
CA ILE A 340 -8.30 1.52 -9.42
C ILE A 340 -7.69 0.12 -9.56
N GLY A 341 -6.57 -0.15 -8.88
CA GLY A 341 -5.94 -1.48 -8.90
C GLY A 341 -6.86 -2.58 -8.37
N GLY A 342 -7.61 -2.31 -7.30
CA GLY A 342 -8.63 -3.23 -6.79
C GLY A 342 -9.72 -3.53 -7.82
N THR A 343 -10.26 -2.50 -8.47
CA THR A 343 -11.29 -2.69 -9.52
C THR A 343 -10.79 -3.51 -10.71
N MET A 344 -9.50 -3.41 -11.04
CA MET A 344 -8.87 -4.28 -12.06
C MET A 344 -8.78 -5.74 -11.60
N VAL A 345 -8.55 -6.01 -10.32
CA VAL A 345 -8.56 -7.39 -9.80
C VAL A 345 -9.98 -7.96 -9.89
N ALA A 346 -10.98 -7.20 -9.45
CA ALA A 346 -12.39 -7.62 -9.51
C ALA A 346 -12.89 -7.84 -10.95
N SER A 347 -12.49 -6.99 -11.90
CA SER A 347 -12.87 -7.12 -13.31
C SER A 347 -12.32 -8.38 -13.98
N PHE A 348 -11.13 -8.83 -13.57
CA PHE A 348 -10.62 -10.11 -14.06
C PHE A 348 -11.41 -11.30 -13.49
N GLN A 349 -11.69 -11.25 -12.18
CA GLN A 349 -12.41 -12.29 -11.44
C GLN A 349 -13.92 -12.36 -11.75
N LEU A 350 -14.44 -11.36 -12.48
CA LEU A 350 -15.84 -11.16 -12.80
C LEU A 350 -16.77 -10.91 -11.59
N VAL A 351 -16.19 -10.83 -10.40
CA VAL A 351 -16.90 -10.72 -9.13
C VAL A 351 -16.05 -9.88 -8.17
N ALA A 352 -16.71 -8.98 -7.46
CA ALA A 352 -16.19 -8.25 -6.32
C ALA A 352 -16.34 -9.09 -5.06
N PHE A 353 -15.29 -9.83 -4.67
CA PHE A 353 -15.25 -10.62 -3.44
C PHE A 353 -14.66 -9.81 -2.28
N PRO A 354 -15.43 -9.44 -1.23
CA PRO A 354 -14.91 -8.65 -0.11
C PRO A 354 -13.81 -9.38 0.68
N ASN A 355 -13.87 -10.73 0.74
CA ASN A 355 -12.90 -11.55 1.46
C ASN A 355 -11.47 -11.44 0.87
N GLY A 356 -11.35 -11.09 -0.42
CA GLY A 356 -10.04 -10.86 -1.05
C GLY A 356 -9.31 -9.60 -0.56
N PHE A 357 -10.00 -8.71 0.16
CA PHE A 357 -9.49 -7.39 0.56
C PHE A 357 -9.42 -7.18 2.08
N ILE A 358 -9.39 -8.27 2.85
CA ILE A 358 -9.29 -8.20 4.33
C ILE A 358 -7.93 -7.68 4.80
N MET A 359 -7.93 -6.95 5.91
CA MET A 359 -6.75 -6.30 6.50
C MET A 359 -5.56 -7.26 6.68
N VAL A 360 -5.79 -8.51 7.10
CA VAL A 360 -4.73 -9.51 7.31
C VAL A 360 -3.95 -9.78 6.02
N ILE A 361 -4.63 -9.91 4.89
CA ILE A 361 -3.98 -10.04 3.56
C ILE A 361 -3.23 -8.74 3.21
N GLY A 362 -3.75 -7.60 3.65
CA GLY A 362 -3.11 -6.29 3.46
C GLY A 362 -1.75 -6.16 4.14
N LEU A 363 -1.53 -6.83 5.27
CA LEU A 363 -0.19 -6.90 5.88
C LEU A 363 0.79 -7.64 4.99
N VAL A 364 0.35 -8.72 4.36
CA VAL A 364 1.18 -9.47 3.40
C VAL A 364 1.50 -8.60 2.19
N TRP A 365 0.52 -7.86 1.67
CA TRP A 365 0.73 -6.92 0.55
C TRP A 365 1.72 -5.81 0.93
N PHE A 366 1.55 -5.22 2.11
CA PHE A 366 2.46 -4.20 2.61
C PHE A 366 3.88 -4.75 2.78
N ALA A 367 4.02 -5.91 3.43
CA ALA A 367 5.31 -6.56 3.62
C ALA A 367 5.99 -6.92 2.30
N LEU A 368 5.25 -7.43 1.31
CA LEU A 368 5.77 -7.67 -0.05
C LEU A 368 6.19 -6.37 -0.73
N ALA A 369 5.38 -5.32 -0.65
CA ALA A 369 5.70 -4.03 -1.25
C ALA A 369 6.96 -3.40 -0.64
N VAL A 370 7.17 -3.54 0.68
CA VAL A 370 8.38 -3.08 1.36
C VAL A 370 9.58 -3.96 1.02
N ALA A 371 9.43 -5.29 1.05
CA ALA A 371 10.50 -6.22 0.70
C ALA A 371 11.03 -6.02 -0.73
N GLN A 372 10.15 -5.70 -1.67
CA GLN A 372 10.51 -5.45 -3.06
C GLN A 372 11.09 -4.03 -3.29
N GLY A 373 11.04 -3.16 -2.28
CA GLY A 373 11.57 -1.81 -2.31
C GLY A 373 10.56 -0.78 -2.82
N THR A 374 9.96 0.00 -1.91
CA THR A 374 8.95 1.03 -2.21
C THR A 374 9.48 2.21 -3.03
N SER A 375 10.80 2.36 -3.16
CA SER A 375 11.44 3.44 -3.93
C SER A 375 11.49 3.16 -5.44
N SER A 376 11.33 1.90 -5.86
CA SER A 376 11.49 1.46 -7.25
C SER A 376 10.17 1.05 -7.89
N MET A 377 9.80 1.71 -8.99
CA MET A 377 8.60 1.39 -9.80
C MET A 377 8.65 -0.05 -10.32
N GLY A 378 9.81 -0.46 -10.85
CA GLY A 378 9.97 -1.81 -11.38
C GLY A 378 10.08 -2.85 -10.26
N GLY A 379 10.49 -2.45 -9.05
CA GLY A 379 10.48 -3.37 -7.91
C GLY A 379 9.06 -3.68 -7.45
N LEU A 380 8.20 -2.67 -7.39
CA LEU A 380 6.78 -2.86 -7.08
C LEU A 380 6.02 -3.60 -8.19
N ALA A 381 6.41 -3.41 -9.45
CA ALA A 381 5.91 -4.23 -10.55
C ALA A 381 6.32 -5.70 -10.42
N ALA A 382 7.57 -5.97 -10.06
CA ALA A 382 8.01 -7.32 -9.71
C ALA A 382 7.23 -7.87 -8.51
N GLY A 383 6.96 -7.05 -7.49
CA GLY A 383 6.17 -7.46 -6.32
C GLY A 383 4.75 -7.89 -6.64
N GLY A 384 4.03 -7.11 -7.47
CA GLY A 384 2.67 -7.46 -7.91
C GLY A 384 2.67 -8.77 -8.72
N MET A 385 3.70 -8.97 -9.54
CA MET A 385 3.90 -10.21 -10.29
C MET A 385 4.24 -11.40 -9.39
N THR A 386 5.16 -11.23 -8.45
CA THR A 386 5.57 -12.29 -7.50
C THR A 386 4.39 -12.77 -6.68
N LEU A 387 3.49 -11.87 -6.27
CA LEU A 387 2.32 -12.22 -5.47
C LEU A 387 1.45 -13.31 -6.12
N LEU A 388 1.34 -13.32 -7.45
CA LEU A 388 0.57 -14.34 -8.18
C LEU A 388 1.42 -15.43 -8.80
N LEU A 389 2.48 -15.06 -9.51
CA LEU A 389 3.29 -16.01 -10.26
C LEU A 389 4.03 -16.96 -9.34
N MET A 390 4.50 -16.50 -8.17
CA MET A 390 5.28 -17.36 -7.29
C MET A 390 4.41 -18.50 -6.72
N PRO A 391 3.23 -18.27 -6.12
CA PRO A 391 2.35 -19.37 -5.72
C PRO A 391 1.95 -20.28 -6.89
N ALA A 392 1.63 -19.72 -8.05
CA ALA A 392 1.16 -20.50 -9.21
C ALA A 392 2.25 -21.41 -9.81
N ILE A 393 3.49 -20.92 -9.91
CA ILE A 393 4.64 -21.71 -10.36
C ILE A 393 4.90 -22.84 -9.35
N PHE A 394 4.80 -22.55 -8.06
CA PHE A 394 5.06 -23.55 -7.04
C PHE A 394 3.96 -24.61 -6.98
N SER A 395 2.69 -24.24 -7.17
CA SER A 395 1.61 -25.23 -7.23
C SER A 395 1.65 -26.11 -8.48
N GLU A 396 2.13 -25.60 -9.61
CA GLU A 396 2.15 -26.34 -10.88
C GLU A 396 3.39 -27.24 -11.01
N PHE A 397 4.56 -26.77 -10.58
CA PHE A 397 5.83 -27.43 -10.86
C PHE A 397 6.46 -28.16 -9.66
N LEU A 398 6.01 -27.93 -8.43
CA LEU A 398 6.56 -28.59 -7.24
C LEU A 398 5.60 -29.64 -6.66
N PRO A 399 6.12 -30.76 -6.11
CA PRO A 399 5.30 -31.75 -5.40
C PRO A 399 4.59 -31.12 -4.19
N GLU A 400 3.39 -31.61 -3.83
CA GLU A 400 2.58 -31.10 -2.70
C GLU A 400 3.34 -31.02 -1.36
N ARG A 401 4.37 -31.86 -1.18
CA ARG A 401 5.25 -31.84 0.01
C ARG A 401 6.02 -30.53 0.20
N LEU A 402 6.15 -29.72 -0.85
CA LEU A 402 6.83 -28.41 -0.85
C LEU A 402 5.82 -27.26 -0.95
N ALA A 403 4.53 -27.50 -0.71
CA ALA A 403 3.49 -26.46 -0.78
C ALA A 403 3.69 -25.32 0.23
N ASP A 404 4.38 -25.56 1.36
CA ASP A 404 4.69 -24.54 2.37
C ASP A 404 5.95 -23.71 2.03
N LEU A 405 6.70 -24.10 0.99
CA LEU A 405 7.94 -23.43 0.58
C LEU A 405 7.73 -21.94 0.24
N PRO A 406 6.65 -21.49 -0.43
CA PRO A 406 6.38 -20.07 -0.66
C PRO A 406 6.25 -19.26 0.63
N VAL A 407 5.64 -19.83 1.67
CA VAL A 407 5.48 -19.17 2.98
C VAL A 407 6.82 -19.03 3.68
N LEU A 408 7.66 -20.08 3.62
CA LEU A 408 9.03 -20.04 4.14
C LEU A 408 9.89 -19.01 3.39
N LEU A 409 9.81 -18.97 2.07
CA LEU A 409 10.52 -17.98 1.25
C LEU A 409 10.07 -16.56 1.56
N PHE A 410 8.77 -16.33 1.77
CA PHE A 410 8.25 -15.05 2.22
C PHE A 410 8.81 -14.66 3.59
N GLY A 411 8.86 -15.58 4.55
CA GLY A 411 9.47 -15.36 5.86
C GLY A 411 10.96 -15.01 5.76
N LEU A 412 11.71 -15.71 4.89
CA LEU A 412 13.13 -15.45 4.67
C LEU A 412 13.38 -14.08 4.01
N VAL A 413 12.52 -13.68 3.07
CA VAL A 413 12.51 -12.35 2.47
C VAL A 413 12.24 -11.27 3.52
N ALA A 414 11.29 -11.51 4.45
CA ALA A 414 11.01 -10.58 5.54
C ALA A 414 12.19 -10.43 6.51
N ILE A 415 12.92 -11.52 6.80
CA ILE A 415 14.15 -11.47 7.61
C ILE A 415 15.24 -10.66 6.90
N ASN A 416 15.44 -10.88 5.60
CA ASN A 416 16.42 -10.12 4.80
C ASN A 416 16.10 -8.61 4.78
N MET A 417 14.82 -8.24 4.84
CA MET A 417 14.40 -6.84 4.94
C MET A 417 14.89 -6.14 6.22
N VAL A 418 15.08 -6.88 7.32
CA VAL A 418 15.64 -6.33 8.56
C VAL A 418 17.11 -5.95 8.39
N THR A 419 17.83 -6.70 7.54
CA THR A 419 19.24 -6.43 7.25
C THR A 419 19.42 -5.36 6.17
N ASP A 420 18.58 -5.34 5.13
CA ASP A 420 18.65 -4.39 4.01
C ASP A 420 17.32 -3.63 3.80
N PRO A 421 17.12 -2.45 4.43
CA PRO A 421 15.86 -1.70 4.38
C PRO A 421 15.56 -1.05 3.02
N ILE A 422 16.47 -1.14 2.05
CA ILE A 422 16.32 -0.60 0.69
C ILE A 422 15.49 -1.58 -0.19
N GLY A 423 15.33 -2.84 0.25
CA GLY A 423 14.61 -3.90 -0.45
C GLY A 423 15.47 -4.67 -1.46
N ILE A 424 14.92 -5.76 -2.00
CA ILE A 424 15.68 -6.72 -2.81
C ILE A 424 16.02 -6.17 -4.21
N ASN A 425 15.10 -5.44 -4.84
CA ASN A 425 15.26 -5.01 -6.23
C ASN A 425 16.37 -3.99 -6.48
N PRO A 426 16.62 -2.99 -5.62
CA PRO A 426 17.75 -2.08 -5.77
C PRO A 426 19.10 -2.82 -5.72
N ASN A 427 19.23 -3.83 -4.86
CA ASN A 427 20.42 -4.67 -4.76
C ASN A 427 20.59 -5.57 -5.99
N LEU A 428 19.52 -6.21 -6.46
CA LEU A 428 19.53 -6.97 -7.73
C LEU A 428 19.94 -6.09 -8.91
N ARG A 429 19.42 -4.86 -9.00
CA ARG A 429 19.82 -3.91 -10.06
C ARG A 429 21.28 -3.51 -9.98
N ALA A 430 21.83 -3.35 -8.77
CA ALA A 430 23.25 -3.08 -8.60
C ALA A 430 24.10 -4.26 -9.11
N ILE A 431 23.72 -5.50 -8.78
CA ILE A 431 24.39 -6.73 -9.22
C ILE A 431 24.26 -6.92 -10.74
N PHE A 432 23.07 -6.78 -11.31
CA PHE A 432 22.88 -6.86 -12.77
C PHE A 432 23.64 -5.76 -13.50
N ARG A 433 23.78 -4.57 -12.91
CA ARG A 433 24.58 -3.48 -13.49
C ARG A 433 26.08 -3.77 -13.43
N THR A 434 26.60 -4.32 -12.33
CA THR A 434 28.03 -4.70 -12.26
C THR A 434 28.34 -5.85 -13.22
N LEU A 435 27.43 -6.82 -13.37
CA LEU A 435 27.53 -7.88 -14.37
C LEU A 435 27.45 -7.33 -15.80
N ALA A 436 26.51 -6.42 -16.07
CA ALA A 436 26.38 -5.79 -17.39
C ALA A 436 27.62 -4.95 -17.77
N ILE A 437 28.21 -4.23 -16.82
CA ILE A 437 29.46 -3.48 -17.02
C ILE A 437 30.65 -4.42 -17.24
N LYS A 438 30.68 -5.55 -16.53
CA LYS A 438 31.70 -6.59 -16.69
C LYS A 438 31.61 -7.31 -18.04
N ILE A 439 30.39 -7.46 -18.56
CA ILE A 439 30.12 -8.02 -19.90
C ILE A 439 30.37 -6.98 -21.01
N SER A 440 30.14 -5.68 -20.77
CA SER A 440 30.40 -4.61 -21.75
C SER A 440 31.86 -4.14 -21.81
N GLY A 441 32.78 -4.80 -21.11
CA GLY A 441 34.22 -4.50 -21.16
C GLY A 441 34.62 -3.18 -20.50
N GLY A 442 33.73 -2.53 -19.76
CA GLY A 442 34.02 -1.28 -19.06
C GLY A 442 34.81 -1.53 -17.78
N SER A 443 36.08 -1.10 -17.73
CA SER A 443 36.89 -1.13 -16.52
C SER A 443 36.17 -0.37 -15.38
N VAL A 444 35.95 -1.05 -14.26
CA VAL A 444 35.52 -0.43 -13.01
C VAL A 444 36.67 0.48 -12.55
N HIS A 445 36.53 1.80 -12.69
CA HIS A 445 37.37 2.70 -11.91
C HIS A 445 36.95 2.56 -10.45
N GLU A 446 37.83 1.97 -9.64
CA GLU A 446 37.80 2.13 -8.19
C GLU A 446 37.67 3.62 -7.85
N PRO A 447 36.78 4.00 -6.92
CA PRO A 447 36.79 5.36 -6.42
C PRO A 447 38.17 5.63 -5.81
N ALA A 448 38.87 6.63 -6.32
CA ALA A 448 40.13 7.10 -5.75
C ALA A 448 39.93 7.36 -4.25
N PRO A 449 40.89 7.00 -3.39
CA PRO A 449 40.81 7.32 -1.97
C PRO A 449 40.62 8.82 -1.82
N SER A 450 39.63 9.23 -1.04
CA SER A 450 39.39 10.63 -0.70
C SER A 450 40.61 11.18 0.02
N ASP A 451 41.20 12.25 -0.50
CA ASP A 451 42.31 13.01 0.12
C ASP A 451 41.97 13.65 1.49
N ASP A 452 40.82 13.34 2.08
CA ASP A 452 40.39 13.82 3.40
C ASP A 452 41.01 13.05 4.58
N ASP A 453 41.79 11.99 4.35
CA ASP A 453 42.45 11.24 5.43
C ASP A 453 43.77 11.90 5.92
N ASN A 454 44.26 12.93 5.22
CA ASN A 454 45.47 13.67 5.60
C ASN A 454 45.21 14.92 6.46
N SER A 455 43.96 15.24 6.82
CA SER A 455 43.66 16.40 7.68
C SER A 455 43.42 16.04 9.16
N LYS A 456 43.56 14.76 9.55
CA LYS A 456 43.32 14.30 10.94
C LYS A 456 44.60 13.93 11.72
N SER A 457 45.79 14.18 11.19
CA SER A 457 47.06 13.78 11.84
C SER A 457 47.84 14.90 12.54
N ASN A 458 47.39 16.16 12.53
CA ASN A 458 48.10 17.25 13.21
C ASN A 458 47.24 17.93 14.28
N VAL A 459 47.04 17.25 15.40
CA VAL A 459 46.82 17.91 16.70
C VAL A 459 48.13 17.76 17.48
N PRO A 460 48.91 18.83 17.68
CA PRO A 460 50.11 18.75 18.49
C PRO A 460 49.75 18.46 19.95
N ALA A 461 50.39 17.45 20.51
CA ALA A 461 50.42 17.18 21.94
C ALA A 461 51.37 18.16 22.65
N GLY A 462 50.95 18.70 23.80
CA GLY A 462 51.71 19.59 24.69
C GLY A 462 51.05 20.98 24.77
N VAL A 463 50.77 21.57 25.94
CA VAL A 463 51.19 21.35 27.34
C VAL A 463 50.01 21.69 28.25
#